data_AF-A0A800F1B7-F1
#
_entry.id   AF-A0A800F1B7-F1
#
_cell.length_a   1.000
_cell.length_b   1.000
_cell.length_c   1.000
_cell.angle_alpha   90.00
_cell.angle_beta   90.00
_cell.angle_gamma   90.00
#
_symmetry.space_group_name_H-M   'P 1'
#
loop_
_entity.id
_entity.type
_entity.pdbx_description
1 polymer ?
#
loop_
_entity_poly.entity_id
_entity_poly.type
_entity_poly.pdbx_seq_one_letter_code
_entity_poly.pdbx_strand_id
1 'polypeptide(L)' 'MLLIKYLLKSPVLTLDESKKKLKKAKKSGYFSRAAYKLLEIDNKFDLISKSKNILELGCSPGGWSQVIFEKNEN' A
#
# COMPACT_ATOMS: atom_id res chain seq x y z
N MET A 1 11.73 -29.81 12.26
CA MET A 1 12.46 -28.75 11.52
C MET A 1 11.89 -28.43 10.12
N LEU A 2 10.80 -29.06 9.65
CA LEU A 2 10.10 -28.65 8.41
C LEU A 2 8.93 -27.67 8.63
N LEU A 3 8.27 -27.72 9.79
CA LEU A 3 7.05 -26.92 10.04
C LEU A 3 7.32 -25.41 10.17
N ILE A 4 8.46 -25.02 10.76
CA ILE A 4 8.86 -23.61 10.92
C ILE A 4 9.18 -22.98 9.55
N LYS A 5 9.71 -23.74 8.59
CA LYS A 5 9.96 -23.25 7.22
C LYS A 5 8.67 -22.95 6.45
N TYR A 6 7.57 -23.62 6.76
CA TYR A 6 6.28 -23.41 6.09
C TYR A 6 5.60 -22.13 6.59
N LEU A 7 5.72 -21.82 7.88
CA LEU A 7 5.16 -20.62 8.50
C LEU A 7 5.89 -19.32 8.11
N LEU A 8 7.17 -19.41 7.72
CA LEU A 8 7.97 -18.26 7.24
C LEU A 8 7.84 -18.00 5.73
N LYS A 9 7.06 -18.81 5.00
CA LYS A 9 6.75 -18.61 3.57
C LYS A 9 5.51 -17.74 3.32
N SER A 10 4.91 -17.17 4.37
CA SER A 10 3.91 -16.12 4.18
C SER A 10 4.58 -14.89 3.55
N PRO A 11 3.89 -14.13 2.66
CA PRO A 11 4.45 -12.95 2.01
C PRO A 11 4.46 -11.78 3.01
N VAL A 12 5.19 -11.95 4.11
CA VAL A 12 5.56 -10.85 4.98
C VAL A 12 6.67 -10.13 4.21
N LEU A 13 6.35 -8.94 3.69
CA LEU A 13 7.31 -8.05 3.04
C LEU A 13 8.66 -8.12 3.73
N THR A 14 9.68 -8.53 2.99
CA THR A 14 11.04 -8.55 3.56
C THR A 14 11.43 -7.13 3.96
N LEU A 15 12.32 -7.01 4.95
CA LEU A 15 12.79 -5.70 5.41
C LEU A 15 13.36 -4.86 4.26
N ASP A 16 14.00 -5.50 3.28
CA ASP A 16 14.60 -4.84 2.13
C ASP A 16 13.55 -4.28 1.16
N GLU A 17 12.51 -5.04 0.85
CA GLU A 17 11.40 -4.54 0.04
C GLU A 17 10.67 -3.38 0.73
N SER A 18 10.44 -3.51 2.04
CA SER A 18 9.85 -2.44 2.85
C SER A 18 10.72 -1.18 2.84
N LYS A 19 12.05 -1.30 2.89
CA LYS A 19 12.95 -0.14 2.76
C LYS A 19 12.92 0.46 1.35
N LYS A 20 12.88 -0.38 0.30
CA LYS A 20 12.78 0.07 -1.09
C LYS A 20 11.51 0.87 -1.34
N LYS A 21 10.35 0.40 -0.85
CA LYS A 21 9.08 1.14 -0.90
C LYS A 21 9.14 2.46 -0.12
N LEU A 22 9.89 2.53 1.00
CA LEU A 22 10.05 3.79 1.75
C LEU A 22 10.78 4.84 0.91
N LYS A 23 11.92 4.44 0.34
CA LYS A 23 12.73 5.33 -0.50
C LYS A 23 11.93 5.80 -1.70
N LYS A 24 11.17 4.90 -2.33
CA LYS A 24 10.29 5.25 -3.46
C LYS A 24 9.19 6.23 -3.03
N ALA A 25 8.53 6.00 -1.89
CA ALA A 25 7.45 6.86 -1.39
C ALA A 25 7.94 8.29 -1.17
N LYS A 26 9.08 8.43 -0.49
CA LYS A 26 9.71 9.74 -0.28
C LYS A 26 10.07 10.44 -1.59
N LYS A 27 10.62 9.71 -2.57
CA LYS A 27 10.96 10.28 -3.88
C LYS A 27 9.75 10.73 -4.70
N SER A 28 8.62 10.04 -4.55
CA SER A 28 7.37 10.35 -5.25
C SER A 28 6.44 11.29 -4.46
N GLY A 29 6.88 11.83 -3.33
CA GLY A 29 6.07 12.77 -2.53
C GLY A 29 4.92 12.11 -1.75
N TYR A 30 4.93 10.79 -1.56
CA TYR A 30 3.93 10.11 -0.75
C TYR A 30 4.26 10.18 0.74
N PHE A 31 3.26 10.50 1.57
CA PHE A 31 3.42 10.59 3.04
C PHE A 31 3.86 9.28 3.70
N SER A 32 3.58 8.12 3.09
CA SER A 32 4.01 6.84 3.64
C SER A 32 4.20 5.76 2.58
N ARG A 33 4.88 4.68 2.98
CA ARG A 33 4.99 3.45 2.19
C ARG A 33 3.67 2.77 1.89
N ALA A 34 2.67 3.02 2.72
CA ALA A 34 1.37 2.38 2.59
C ALA A 34 0.72 2.81 1.27
N ALA A 35 1.02 4.00 0.75
CA ALA A 35 0.60 4.46 -0.58
C ALA A 35 0.88 3.41 -1.67
N TYR A 36 2.11 2.87 -1.73
CA TYR A 36 2.44 1.82 -2.70
C TYR A 36 1.72 0.50 -2.47
N LYS A 37 1.36 0.17 -1.24
CA LYS A 37 0.54 -1.01 -0.97
C LYS A 37 -0.86 -0.83 -1.55
N LEU A 38 -1.47 0.34 -1.34
CA LEU A 38 -2.78 0.64 -1.91
C LEU A 38 -2.74 0.69 -3.43
N LEU A 39 -1.72 1.33 -4.03
CA LEU A 39 -1.54 1.35 -5.49
C LEU A 39 -1.41 -0.07 -6.07
N GLU A 40 -0.67 -0.96 -5.42
CA GLU A 40 -0.55 -2.36 -5.88
C GLU A 40 -1.87 -3.13 -5.75
N ILE A 41 -2.60 -2.93 -4.66
CA ILE A 41 -3.94 -3.52 -4.46
C ILE A 41 -4.89 -3.00 -5.54
N ASP A 42 -4.93 -1.68 -5.73
CA ASP A 42 -5.84 -1.04 -6.66
C ASP A 42 -5.49 -1.39 -8.12
N ASN A 43 -4.22 -1.51 -8.49
CA ASN A 43 -3.84 -2.01 -9.82
C ASN A 43 -4.32 -3.44 -10.10
N LYS A 44 -4.51 -4.25 -9.05
CA LYS A 44 -4.96 -5.65 -9.19
C LYS A 44 -6.48 -5.78 -9.19
N PHE A 45 -7.18 -4.93 -8.45
CA PHE A 45 -8.61 -5.11 -8.17
C PHE A 45 -9.48 -3.95 -8.67
N ASP A 46 -8.86 -2.81 -9.00
CA ASP A 46 -9.51 -1.61 -9.50
C ASP A 46 -10.63 -1.17 -8.55
N LEU A 47 -10.26 -0.97 -7.28
CA LEU A 47 -11.19 -0.74 -6.17
C LEU A 47 -11.64 0.70 -6.11
N ILE A 48 -10.71 1.65 -6.34
CA ILE A 48 -10.95 3.07 -6.14
C ILE A 48 -11.91 3.60 -7.21
N SER A 49 -11.64 3.33 -8.48
CA SER A 49 -12.47 3.76 -9.62
C SER A 49 -13.90 3.20 -9.58
N LYS A 50 -14.08 2.00 -9.02
CA LYS A 50 -15.39 1.34 -8.89
C LYS A 50 -16.17 1.76 -7.65
N SER A 51 -15.57 2.54 -6.76
CA SER A 51 -16.17 2.95 -5.50
C SER A 51 -16.75 4.35 -5.61
N LYS A 52 -18.04 4.51 -5.30
CA LYS A 52 -18.68 5.83 -5.24
C LYS A 52 -18.32 6.62 -3.98
N ASN A 53 -18.12 5.92 -2.86
CA ASN A 53 -17.78 6.50 -1.57
C ASN A 53 -16.68 5.65 -0.94
N ILE A 54 -15.65 6.28 -0.40
CA ILE A 54 -14.51 5.61 0.23
C ILE A 54 -14.36 6.15 1.65
N LEU A 55 -14.30 5.25 2.63
CA LEU A 55 -14.05 5.57 4.03
C LEU A 55 -12.72 4.96 4.46
N GLU A 56 -11.80 5.79 4.93
CA GLU A 56 -10.53 5.35 5.53
C GLU A 56 -10.56 5.55 7.04
N LEU A 57 -10.27 4.49 7.80
CA LEU A 57 -10.18 4.54 9.26
C LEU A 57 -8.72 4.59 9.69
N GLY A 58 -8.35 5.57 10.50
CA GLY A 58 -6.98 5.69 11.03
C GLY A 58 -5.97 6.19 9.98
N CYS A 59 -6.33 7.23 9.23
CA CYS A 59 -5.59 7.74 8.07
C CYS A 59 -4.14 8.19 8.36
N SER A 60 -3.76 8.56 9.58
CA SER A 60 -2.42 9.08 9.87
C SER A 60 -1.29 8.12 9.45
N PRO A 61 -0.28 8.56 8.67
CA PRO A 61 0.05 9.94 8.27
C PRO A 61 -0.58 10.43 6.94
N GLY A 62 -1.43 9.64 6.28
CA GLY A 62 -2.22 10.07 5.11
C GLY A 62 -1.88 9.43 3.77
N GLY A 63 -1.03 8.39 3.75
CA GLY A 63 -0.53 7.82 2.50
C GLY A 63 -1.58 7.12 1.62
N TRP A 64 -2.64 6.55 2.20
CA TRP A 64 -3.75 5.97 1.44
C TRP A 64 -4.71 7.05 0.96
N SER A 65 -5.12 7.96 1.84
CA SER A 65 -5.93 9.14 1.49
C SER A 65 -5.36 9.92 0.31
N GLN A 66 -4.04 10.13 0.27
CA GLN A 66 -3.39 10.80 -0.87
C GLN A 66 -3.62 10.04 -2.19
N VAL A 67 -3.40 8.73 -2.20
CA VAL A 67 -3.63 7.88 -3.39
C VAL A 67 -5.11 7.87 -3.79
N ILE A 68 -6.01 7.79 -2.82
CA ILE A 68 -7.46 7.82 -3.06
C ILE A 68 -7.84 9.13 -3.72
N PHE A 69 -7.37 10.26 -3.18
CA PHE A 69 -7.63 11.59 -3.75
C PHE A 69 -7.08 11.72 -5.18
N GLU A 70 -5.81 11.36 -5.41
CA GLU A 70 -5.16 11.40 -6.73
C GLU A 70 -5.91 10.56 -7.79
N LYS A 71 -6.48 9.42 -7.41
CA LYS A 71 -7.16 8.52 -8.35
C LYS A 71 -8.66 8.80 -8.51
N ASN A 72 -9.32 9.41 -7.53
CA ASN A 72 -10.75 9.71 -7.56
C ASN A 72 -11.09 11.02 -8.29
N GLU A 73 -10.09 11.86 -8.61
CA GLU A 73 -10.29 13.09 -9.41
C GLU A 73 -10.12 12.88 -10.93
N ASN A 74 -9.91 11.64 -11.40
CA ASN A 74 -9.93 11.28 -12.83
C ASN A 74 -11.24 10.56 -13.18
#